data_AF-A0A2V7BH50-F1
#
_entry.id   AF-A0A2V7BH50-F1
#
_cell.length_a   1.000
_cell.length_b   1.000
_cell.length_c   1.000
_cell.angle_alpha   90.00
_cell.angle_beta   90.00
_cell.angle_gamma   90.00
#
_symmetry.space_group_name_H-M   'P 1'
#
loop_
_entity.id
_entity.type
_entity.pdbx_description
1 polymer ?
#
loop_
_entity_poly.entity_id
_entity_poly.type
_entity_poly.pdbx_seq_one_letter_code
_entity_poly.pdbx_strand_id
1 'polypeptide(L)'
;MQANTRRIVITLLSCALIQLLLALAGPEAARAQQTFSIAFPKKAGEPNSCMTQMPGGNGGTFLRCRIVLPADVPSDLFIRAVFFECRPGSSQACLNTQQCPGNGAICDRHVNPVVPVDFNISQPGARAVEWWGWTSDVGDATLHFDVTVGP
;
A
#
# COMPACT_ATOMS: atom_id res chain seq x y z
N MET A 1 -54.15 -18.59 -28.04
CA MET A 1 -53.53 -18.82 -26.72
C MET A 1 -52.03 -19.15 -26.79
N GLN A 2 -51.52 -19.90 -27.78
CA GLN A 2 -50.09 -20.27 -27.90
C GLN A 2 -49.08 -19.11 -27.98
N ALA A 3 -49.44 -17.97 -28.57
CA ALA A 3 -48.51 -16.85 -28.74
C ALA A 3 -48.11 -16.17 -27.41
N ASN A 4 -49.02 -16.14 -26.42
CA ASN A 4 -48.74 -15.55 -25.10
C ASN A 4 -47.85 -16.46 -24.26
N THR A 5 -48.08 -17.78 -24.32
CA THR A 5 -47.25 -18.75 -23.59
C THR A 5 -45.81 -18.73 -24.08
N ARG A 6 -45.59 -18.59 -25.39
CA ARG A 6 -44.25 -18.54 -25.99
C ARG A 6 -43.48 -17.28 -25.58
N ARG A 7 -44.15 -16.13 -25.48
CA ARG A 7 -43.53 -14.88 -24.99
C ARG A 7 -43.14 -14.98 -23.51
N ILE A 8 -44.02 -15.53 -22.66
CA ILE A 8 -43.76 -15.68 -21.22
C ILE A 8 -42.54 -16.59 -20.97
N VAL A 9 -42.43 -17.70 -21.71
CA VAL A 9 -41.30 -18.63 -21.60
C VAL A 9 -39.98 -17.97 -22.00
N ILE A 10 -39.96 -17.17 -23.08
CA ILE A 10 -38.76 -16.44 -23.52
C ILE A 10 -38.33 -15.41 -22.47
N THR A 11 -39.27 -14.67 -21.88
CA THR A 11 -38.95 -13.67 -20.84
C THR A 11 -38.40 -14.34 -19.58
N LEU A 12 -38.96 -15.48 -19.16
CA LEU A 12 -38.49 -16.22 -17.99
C LEU A 12 -37.10 -16.83 -18.20
N LEU A 13 -36.82 -17.37 -19.39
CA LEU A 13 -35.48 -17.85 -19.77
C LEU A 13 -34.45 -16.71 -19.77
N SER A 14 -34.85 -15.53 -20.22
CA SER A 14 -33.99 -14.34 -20.24
C SER A 14 -33.63 -13.90 -18.82
N CYS A 15 -34.62 -13.85 -17.91
CA CYS A 15 -34.38 -13.51 -16.51
C CYS A 15 -33.49 -14.55 -15.81
N ALA A 16 -33.73 -15.85 -16.05
CA ALA A 16 -32.90 -16.91 -15.47
C ALA A 16 -31.45 -16.83 -15.97
N LEU A 17 -31.24 -16.52 -17.26
CA LEU A 17 -29.91 -16.35 -17.83
C LEU A 17 -29.19 -15.13 -17.25
N ILE A 18 -29.88 -14.01 -17.04
CA ILE A 18 -29.31 -12.81 -16.42
C ILE A 18 -28.92 -13.08 -14.96
N GLN A 19 -29.77 -13.77 -14.20
CA GLN A 19 -29.45 -14.15 -12.81
C GLN A 19 -28.28 -15.13 -12.74
N LEU A 20 -28.20 -16.07 -13.69
CA LEU A 20 -27.07 -17.01 -13.80
C LEU A 20 -25.77 -16.28 -14.18
N LEU A 21 -25.82 -15.31 -15.09
CA LEU A 21 -24.67 -14.47 -15.46
C LEU A 21 -24.20 -13.60 -14.29
N LEU A 22 -25.13 -13.04 -13.50
CA LEU A 22 -24.81 -12.28 -12.28
C LEU A 22 -24.21 -13.17 -11.18
N ALA A 23 -24.63 -14.44 -11.08
CA ALA A 23 -24.06 -15.40 -10.14
C ALA A 23 -22.70 -15.97 -10.62
N LEU A 24 -22.46 -15.99 -11.93
CA LEU A 24 -21.19 -16.41 -12.56
C LEU A 24 -20.16 -15.30 -12.65
N ALA A 25 -20.56 -14.03 -12.47
CA ALA A 25 -19.64 -12.94 -12.14
C ALA A 25 -19.09 -13.19 -10.72
N GLY A 26 -18.14 -14.12 -10.64
CA GLY A 26 -17.55 -14.58 -9.40
C GLY A 26 -16.79 -13.47 -8.66
N PRO A 27 -16.21 -13.79 -7.49
CA PRO A 27 -15.46 -12.85 -6.65
C PRO A 27 -14.13 -12.37 -7.29
N GLU A 28 -13.96 -12.45 -8.60
CA GLU A 28 -12.77 -11.97 -9.33
C GLU A 28 -12.51 -10.48 -9.08
N ALA A 29 -13.55 -9.67 -8.86
CA ALA A 29 -13.38 -8.29 -8.46
C ALA A 29 -12.70 -8.14 -7.08
N ALA A 30 -12.88 -9.10 -6.16
CA ALA A 30 -12.19 -9.11 -4.86
C ALA A 30 -10.72 -9.58 -4.96
N ARG A 31 -10.35 -10.26 -6.06
CA ARG A 31 -8.97 -10.60 -6.41
C ARG A 31 -8.27 -9.56 -7.29
N ALA A 32 -8.97 -8.50 -7.67
CA ALA A 32 -8.37 -7.39 -8.37
C ALA A 32 -7.31 -6.71 -7.49
N GLN A 33 -6.34 -6.07 -8.12
CA GLN A 33 -5.33 -5.27 -7.44
C GLN A 33 -6.02 -4.26 -6.50
N GLN A 34 -5.70 -4.28 -5.21
CA GLN A 34 -6.25 -3.36 -4.22
C GLN A 34 -5.16 -2.39 -3.77
N THR A 35 -5.55 -1.17 -3.37
CA THR A 35 -4.63 -0.20 -2.78
C THR A 35 -5.18 0.29 -1.45
N PHE A 36 -4.34 0.35 -0.43
CA PHE A 36 -4.68 0.95 0.84
C PHE A 36 -3.54 1.86 1.31
N SER A 37 -3.88 2.85 2.11
CA SER A 37 -2.93 3.83 2.63
C SER A 37 -2.63 3.56 4.11
N ILE A 38 -1.36 3.64 4.47
CA ILE A 38 -0.90 3.60 5.87
C ILE A 38 -0.11 4.88 6.14
N ALA A 39 -0.29 5.47 7.32
CA ALA A 39 0.43 6.66 7.74
C ALA A 39 1.22 6.39 9.01
N PHE A 40 2.44 6.90 9.06
CA PHE A 40 3.30 6.84 10.23
C PHE A 40 3.77 8.24 10.60
N PRO A 41 3.59 8.69 11.85
CA PRO A 41 4.24 9.90 12.33
C PRO A 41 5.76 9.77 12.20
N LYS A 42 6.41 10.86 11.81
CA LYS A 42 7.88 10.90 11.79
C LYS A 42 8.45 11.21 13.16
N LYS A 43 7.70 11.91 14.02
CA LYS A 43 8.18 12.38 15.33
C LYS A 43 8.35 11.24 16.33
N ALA A 44 9.44 11.27 17.09
CA ALA A 44 9.70 10.29 18.14
C ALA A 44 8.64 10.35 19.25
N GLY A 45 8.27 9.19 19.81
CA GLY A 45 7.31 9.10 20.93
C GLY A 45 5.84 9.11 20.51
N GLU A 46 5.53 9.42 19.25
CA GLU A 46 4.18 9.28 18.72
C GLU A 46 3.82 7.79 18.52
N PRO A 47 2.56 7.39 18.76
CA PRO A 47 2.10 6.04 18.45
C PRO A 47 2.36 5.67 16.98
N ASN A 48 2.88 4.47 16.74
CA ASN A 48 3.26 4.00 15.41
C ASN A 48 4.24 4.92 14.66
N SER A 49 5.09 5.65 15.38
CA SER A 49 6.16 6.43 14.75
C SER A 49 7.18 5.53 14.04
N CYS A 50 7.70 5.99 12.89
CA CYS A 50 8.84 5.34 12.25
C CYS A 50 10.19 5.72 12.86
N MET A 51 10.24 6.70 13.77
CA MET A 51 11.52 7.14 14.31
C MET A 51 12.19 6.04 15.11
N THR A 52 13.39 5.66 14.71
CA THR A 52 14.20 4.73 15.50
C THR A 52 14.95 5.47 16.60
N GLN A 53 15.33 4.76 17.64
CA GLN A 53 16.23 5.28 18.68
C GLN A 53 17.71 5.22 18.26
N MET A 54 18.01 4.72 17.06
CA MET A 54 19.38 4.58 16.57
C MET A 54 19.85 5.92 16.00
N PRO A 55 21.02 6.43 16.45
CA PRO A 55 21.61 7.60 15.82
C PRO A 55 21.88 7.32 14.35
N GLY A 56 21.44 8.23 13.49
CA GLY A 56 21.76 8.20 12.08
C GLY A 56 23.22 8.59 11.84
N GLY A 57 23.78 8.18 10.71
CA GLY A 57 25.02 8.78 10.22
C GLY A 57 24.85 10.30 10.04
N ASN A 58 25.96 11.04 10.14
CA ASN A 58 26.02 12.50 9.91
C ASN A 58 25.05 13.35 10.77
N GLY A 59 24.74 12.92 11.99
CA GLY A 59 23.97 13.72 12.96
C GLY A 59 22.45 13.74 12.75
N GLY A 60 21.91 12.91 11.86
CA GLY A 60 20.46 12.70 11.72
C GLY A 60 19.96 11.49 12.50
N THR A 61 18.75 11.03 12.16
CA THR A 61 18.09 9.87 12.78
C THR A 61 17.55 8.92 11.71
N PHE A 62 17.65 7.61 11.95
CA PHE A 62 17.05 6.62 11.06
C PHE A 62 15.55 6.47 11.31
N LEU A 63 14.83 6.19 10.23
CA LEU A 63 13.41 5.88 10.18
C LEU A 63 13.23 4.42 9.74
N ARG A 64 12.35 3.68 10.39
CA ARG A 64 11.96 2.33 10.04
C ARG A 64 10.44 2.18 10.15
N CYS A 65 9.77 2.19 9.00
CA CYS A 65 8.33 1.98 8.93
C CYS A 65 8.04 0.51 8.62
N ARG A 66 7.38 -0.19 9.55
CA ARG A 66 6.96 -1.57 9.35
C ARG A 66 5.55 -1.59 8.77
N ILE A 67 5.46 -1.90 7.48
CA ILE A 67 4.20 -2.03 6.75
C ILE A 67 3.78 -3.49 6.79
N VAL A 68 2.61 -3.77 7.35
CA VAL A 68 2.04 -5.11 7.44
C VAL A 68 0.64 -5.06 6.85
N LEU A 69 0.31 -6.01 5.98
CA LEU A 69 -1.05 -6.13 5.48
C LEU A 69 -2.01 -6.33 6.65
N PRO A 70 -3.07 -5.51 6.78
CA PRO A 70 -4.04 -5.71 7.84
C PRO A 70 -4.80 -7.03 7.67
N ALA A 71 -5.38 -7.53 8.77
CA ALA A 71 -5.91 -8.89 8.85
C ALA A 71 -7.14 -9.14 7.96
N ASP A 72 -7.81 -8.07 7.54
CA ASP A 72 -8.94 -8.05 6.61
C ASP A 72 -8.52 -8.19 5.13
N VAL A 73 -7.23 -8.02 4.81
CA VAL A 73 -6.71 -8.30 3.46
C VAL A 73 -6.64 -9.81 3.23
N PRO A 74 -7.29 -10.37 2.19
CA PRO A 74 -7.31 -11.81 1.91
C PRO A 74 -5.91 -12.43 1.92
N SER A 75 -5.79 -13.65 2.46
CA SER A 75 -4.51 -14.34 2.73
C SER A 75 -3.71 -14.66 1.46
N ASP A 76 -4.38 -14.69 0.31
CA ASP A 76 -3.82 -14.94 -1.02
C ASP A 76 -3.40 -13.67 -1.77
N LEU A 77 -3.49 -12.49 -1.14
CA LEU A 77 -2.94 -11.24 -1.67
C LEU A 77 -1.59 -10.89 -1.04
N PHE A 78 -0.71 -10.34 -1.85
CA PHE A 78 0.65 -9.99 -1.49
C PHE A 78 0.98 -8.56 -1.90
N ILE A 79 1.95 -7.95 -1.24
CA ILE A 79 2.43 -6.60 -1.57
C ILE A 79 3.07 -6.65 -2.97
N ARG A 80 2.53 -5.84 -3.87
CA ARG A 80 2.98 -5.67 -5.26
C ARG A 80 3.70 -4.36 -5.50
N ALA A 81 3.37 -3.32 -4.74
CA ALA A 81 4.12 -2.07 -4.73
C ALA A 81 3.87 -1.33 -3.42
N VAL A 82 4.83 -0.49 -3.04
CA VAL A 82 4.67 0.52 -2.01
C VAL A 82 5.08 1.85 -2.64
N PHE A 83 4.27 2.87 -2.47
CA PHE A 83 4.57 4.25 -2.85
C PHE A 83 4.62 5.09 -1.59
N PHE A 84 5.56 6.02 -1.52
CA PHE A 84 5.82 6.81 -0.33
C PHE A 84 5.68 8.31 -0.64
N GLU A 85 5.08 9.04 0.29
CA GLU A 85 5.02 10.50 0.30
C GLU A 85 5.19 11.04 1.73
N CYS A 86 6.02 12.08 1.91
CA CYS A 86 6.05 12.83 3.17
C CYS A 86 5.11 14.03 3.11
N ARG A 87 4.27 14.21 4.14
CA ARG A 87 3.33 15.33 4.26
C ARG A 87 3.52 16.13 5.58
N PRO A 88 3.41 17.48 5.54
CA PRO A 88 3.25 18.32 4.36
C PRO A 88 4.55 18.36 3.54
N GLY A 89 4.47 18.12 2.22
CA GLY A 89 5.66 17.94 1.38
C GLY A 89 6.61 19.15 1.33
N SER A 90 6.08 20.36 1.50
CA SER A 90 6.86 21.60 1.55
C SER A 90 7.47 21.91 2.93
N SER A 91 7.20 21.09 3.95
CA SER A 91 7.73 21.31 5.29
C SER A 91 9.23 21.03 5.34
N GLN A 92 9.96 21.76 6.19
CA GLN A 92 11.38 21.52 6.41
C GLN A 92 11.65 20.09 6.88
N ALA A 93 10.72 19.55 7.68
CA ALA A 93 10.72 18.17 8.12
C ALA A 93 10.73 17.20 6.91
N CYS A 94 9.85 17.37 5.93
CA CYS A 94 9.83 16.50 4.76
C CYS A 94 11.01 16.72 3.81
N LEU A 95 11.44 17.96 3.59
CA LEU A 95 12.60 18.29 2.75
C LEU A 95 13.92 17.70 3.28
N ASN A 96 14.00 17.44 4.58
CA ASN A 96 15.12 16.80 5.24
C ASN A 96 15.00 15.27 5.37
N THR A 97 13.90 14.67 4.89
CA THR A 97 13.65 13.22 4.98
C THR A 97 13.99 12.53 3.67
N GLN A 98 14.69 11.41 3.74
CA GLN A 98 15.19 10.65 2.59
C GLN A 98 14.90 9.16 2.78
N GLN A 99 14.72 8.43 1.68
CA GLN A 99 14.67 6.97 1.68
C GLN A 99 16.09 6.40 1.67
N CYS A 100 16.30 5.30 2.39
CA CYS A 100 17.54 4.53 2.38
C CYS A 100 17.33 3.20 1.63
N PRO A 101 18.37 2.64 0.98
CA PRO A 101 18.30 1.33 0.33
C PRO A 101 17.97 0.16 1.26
N GLY A 102 18.26 0.29 2.55
CA GLY A 102 17.99 -0.73 3.57
C GLY A 102 18.61 -0.40 4.92
N ASN A 103 18.49 -1.34 5.86
CA ASN A 103 19.06 -1.20 7.21
C ASN A 103 20.58 -1.02 7.15
N GLY A 104 21.10 0.04 7.78
CA GLY A 104 22.54 0.31 7.85
C GLY A 104 23.21 0.74 6.54
N ALA A 105 22.45 0.90 5.45
CA ALA A 105 22.95 1.46 4.21
C ALA A 105 23.21 2.96 4.37
N ILE A 106 24.19 3.47 3.62
CA ILE A 106 24.37 4.92 3.48
C ILE A 106 23.13 5.45 2.74
N CYS A 107 22.40 6.35 3.39
CA CYS A 107 21.24 6.99 2.82
C CYS A 107 21.73 8.14 1.92
N ASP A 108 21.73 7.92 0.62
CA ASP A 108 21.99 8.99 -0.34
C ASP A 108 20.76 9.89 -0.49
N ARG A 109 20.98 11.15 -0.91
CA ARG A 109 19.96 12.18 -1.12
C ARG A 109 18.93 11.79 -2.16
N HIS A 110 17.93 11.05 -1.73
CA HIS A 110 16.68 10.86 -2.45
C HIS A 110 15.67 11.89 -1.95
N VAL A 111 15.65 13.06 -2.61
CA VAL A 111 14.59 14.05 -2.42
C VAL A 111 13.31 13.45 -3.00
N ASN A 112 12.44 12.95 -2.14
CA ASN A 112 11.06 12.56 -2.45
C ASN A 112 10.92 11.64 -3.69
N PRO A 113 11.57 10.46 -3.74
CA PRO A 113 11.35 9.52 -4.83
C PRO A 113 9.94 8.93 -4.73
N VAL A 114 9.04 9.36 -5.62
CA VAL A 114 7.87 8.55 -6.01
C VAL A 114 8.39 7.47 -6.95
N VAL A 115 9.08 6.48 -6.41
CA VAL A 115 9.52 5.32 -7.17
C VAL A 115 8.88 4.10 -6.51
N PRO A 116 8.28 3.18 -7.29
CA PRO A 116 7.84 1.90 -6.76
C PRO A 116 9.00 1.31 -5.98
N VAL A 117 8.83 1.02 -4.69
CA VAL A 117 9.87 0.29 -3.99
C VAL A 117 10.01 -1.04 -4.76
N ASP A 118 11.18 -1.31 -5.36
CA ASP A 118 11.47 -2.43 -6.29
C ASP A 118 11.37 -3.84 -5.63
N PHE A 119 10.41 -4.03 -4.72
CA PHE A 119 10.25 -5.21 -3.89
C PHE A 119 9.59 -6.38 -4.60
N ASN A 120 8.74 -6.12 -5.60
CA ASN A 120 7.96 -7.19 -6.21
C ASN A 120 8.81 -8.14 -7.09
N ILE A 121 10.02 -7.72 -7.48
CA ILE A 121 10.97 -8.60 -8.18
C ILE A 121 11.82 -9.41 -7.19
N SER A 122 12.10 -8.89 -6.00
CA SER A 122 13.06 -9.52 -5.07
C SER A 122 12.43 -10.43 -4.01
N GLN A 123 11.14 -10.25 -3.67
CA GLN A 123 10.48 -11.03 -2.60
C GLN A 123 9.02 -11.42 -2.95
N PRO A 124 8.80 -12.43 -3.81
CA PRO A 124 7.45 -12.92 -4.10
C PRO A 124 6.77 -13.44 -2.82
N GLY A 125 5.50 -13.08 -2.62
CA GLY A 125 4.69 -13.55 -1.49
C GLY A 125 4.79 -12.70 -0.21
N ALA A 126 5.42 -11.53 -0.26
CA ALA A 126 5.56 -10.67 0.91
C ALA A 126 4.21 -10.09 1.38
N ARG A 127 3.89 -10.29 2.67
CA ARG A 127 2.75 -9.64 3.36
C ARG A 127 3.18 -8.60 4.40
N ALA A 128 4.48 -8.41 4.53
CA ALA A 128 5.08 -7.37 5.36
C ALA A 128 6.35 -6.88 4.69
N VAL A 129 6.64 -5.59 4.84
CA VAL A 129 7.84 -4.94 4.31
C VAL A 129 8.28 -3.85 5.27
N GLU A 130 9.59 -3.59 5.26
CA GLU A 130 10.17 -2.50 6.03
C GLU A 130 10.68 -1.43 5.09
N TRP A 131 10.14 -0.22 5.24
CA TRP A 131 10.70 0.96 4.60
C TRP A 131 11.74 1.59 5.53
N TRP A 132 12.91 1.89 4.98
CA TRP A 132 14.01 2.53 5.70
C TRP A 132 14.23 3.94 5.17
N GLY A 133 14.47 4.86 6.09
CA GLY A 133 14.75 6.25 5.79
C GLY A 133 15.70 6.89 6.77
N TRP A 134 16.05 8.14 6.49
CA TRP A 134 16.87 8.98 7.34
C TRP A 134 16.32 10.40 7.31
N THR A 135 16.43 11.11 8.44
CA THR A 135 16.06 12.53 8.51
C THR A 135 17.03 13.32 9.36
N SER A 136 17.40 14.52 8.92
CA SER A 136 18.11 15.52 9.73
C SER A 136 17.15 16.38 10.56
N ASP A 137 15.85 16.30 10.30
CA ASP A 137 14.83 17.11 10.98
C ASP A 137 13.78 16.18 11.60
N VAL A 138 13.64 16.21 12.91
CA VAL A 138 12.72 15.37 13.68
C VAL A 138 11.37 16.03 13.95
N GLY A 139 11.11 17.18 13.32
CA GLY A 139 9.87 17.93 13.44
C GLY A 139 8.62 17.21 12.93
N ASP A 140 7.46 17.83 13.16
CA ASP A 140 6.16 17.27 12.84
C ASP A 140 5.99 17.07 11.32
N ALA A 141 5.90 15.80 10.92
CA ALA A 141 5.57 15.35 9.58
C ALA A 141 5.03 13.92 9.63
N THR A 142 4.34 13.52 8.57
CA THR A 142 3.76 12.17 8.42
C THR A 142 4.27 11.52 7.14
N LEU A 143 4.69 10.27 7.26
CA LEU A 143 5.07 9.42 6.13
C LEU A 143 3.82 8.63 5.71
N HIS A 144 3.32 8.91 4.52
CA HIS A 144 2.19 8.22 3.90
C HIS A 144 2.70 7.16 2.94
N PHE A 145 2.10 5.98 3.01
CA PHE A 145 2.43 4.84 2.16
C PHE A 145 1.18 4.32 1.50
N ASP A 146 1.14 4.36 0.16
CA ASP A 146 0.12 3.68 -0.62
C ASP A 146 0.65 2.30 -1.00
N VAL A 147 -0.02 1.26 -0.50
CA VAL A 147 0.39 -0.12 -0.66
C VAL A 147 -0.57 -0.79 -1.62
N THR A 148 -0.02 -1.22 -2.75
CA THR A 148 -0.73 -1.99 -3.75
C THR A 148 -0.56 -3.48 -3.45
N VAL A 149 -1.66 -4.22 -3.40
CA VAL A 149 -1.68 -5.68 -3.23
C VAL A 149 -2.37 -6.37 -4.39
N GLY A 150 -1.96 -7.61 -4.66
CA GLY A 150 -2.53 -8.45 -5.69
C GLY A 150 -2.18 -9.92 -5.49
N PRO A 151 -2.84 -10.84 -6.22
CA PRO A 151 -2.51 -12.26 -6.21
C PRO A 151 -1.08 -12.48 -6.66
#